data_AF-A0A059DJ01-F1
#
_entry.id   AF-A0A059DJ01-F1
#
_cell.length_a   1.000
_cell.length_b   1.000
_cell.length_c   1.000
_cell.angle_alpha   90.00
_cell.angle_beta   90.00
_cell.angle_gamma   90.00
#
_symmetry.space_group_name_H-M   'P 1'
#
loop_
_entity.id
_entity.type
_entity.pdbx_description
1 polymer ?
#
loop_
_entity_poly.entity_id
_entity_poly.type
_entity_poly.pdbx_seq_one_letter_code
_entity_poly.pdbx_strand_id
1 'polypeptide(L)'
;YEIPAKTRLFVNVYAIGRDPKHWEDPLEFRPERFLRENKAHMDVRGQHFQLLPFGSGRRGCPGTSLALQVVQTSLACMVQCFEWRVTGKVDMEEGPGLTLPRAHPMVCVPVARLDPFPSF
;
A
#
# COMPACT_ATOMS: atom_id res chain seq x y z
N TYR A 1 -6.91 1.76 -31.07
CA TYR A 1 -8.32 1.98 -30.70
C TYR A 1 -8.64 3.44 -30.88
N GLU A 2 -9.87 3.75 -31.33
CA GLU A 2 -10.38 5.12 -31.38
C GLU A 2 -11.34 5.32 -30.21
N ILE A 3 -11.17 6.39 -29.44
CA ILE A 3 -12.01 6.72 -28.29
C ILE A 3 -12.78 8.01 -28.63
N PRO A 4 -14.11 7.95 -28.79
CA PRO A 4 -14.92 9.12 -29.12
C PRO A 4 -14.80 10.23 -28.07
N ALA A 5 -14.99 11.48 -28.50
CA ALA A 5 -15.01 12.62 -27.58
C ALA A 5 -16.08 12.46 -26.49
N LYS A 6 -15.79 12.95 -25.28
CA LYS A 6 -16.67 12.87 -24.09
C LYS A 6 -16.89 11.46 -23.53
N THR A 7 -16.14 10.46 -24.00
CA THR A 7 -16.13 9.13 -23.38
C THR A 7 -15.55 9.18 -21.97
N ARG A 8 -16.26 8.55 -21.01
CA ARG A 8 -15.74 8.35 -19.65
C ARG A 8 -14.83 7.13 -19.63
N LEU A 9 -13.58 7.34 -19.19
CA LEU A 9 -12.62 6.26 -19.00
C LEU A 9 -12.44 5.98 -17.51
N PHE A 10 -12.29 4.70 -17.19
CA PHE A 10 -11.96 4.23 -15.86
C PHE A 10 -10.65 3.47 -15.90
N VAL A 11 -9.74 3.83 -14.99
CA VAL A 11 -8.47 3.11 -14.81
C VAL A 11 -8.63 2.20 -13.61
N ASN A 12 -8.59 0.89 -13.85
CA ASN A 12 -8.70 -0.11 -12.79
C ASN A 12 -7.32 -0.36 -12.15
N VAL A 13 -6.91 0.54 -11.25
CA VAL A 13 -5.63 0.45 -10.52
C VAL A 13 -5.56 -0.84 -9.68
N TYR A 14 -6.70 -1.33 -9.18
CA TYR A 14 -6.79 -2.58 -8.43
C TYR A 14 -6.31 -3.77 -9.27
N ALA A 15 -6.81 -3.90 -10.50
CA ALA A 15 -6.42 -4.97 -11.41
C ALA A 15 -4.96 -4.83 -11.87
N ILE A 16 -4.50 -3.61 -12.14
CA ILE A 16 -3.10 -3.35 -12.53
C ILE A 16 -2.12 -3.83 -11.45
N GLY A 17 -2.41 -3.53 -10.18
CA GLY A 17 -1.58 -3.96 -9.05
C GLY A 17 -1.57 -5.48 -8.80
N ARG A 18 -2.47 -6.24 -9.45
CA ARG A 18 -2.61 -7.70 -9.31
C ARG A 18 -2.35 -8.45 -10.62
N ASP A 19 -1.91 -7.76 -11.67
CA ASP A 19 -1.68 -8.36 -12.97
C ASP A 19 -0.39 -9.23 -12.97
N PRO A 20 -0.48 -10.56 -13.18
CA PRO A 20 0.67 -11.44 -13.20
C PRO A 20 1.66 -11.13 -14.33
N LYS A 21 1.26 -10.36 -15.36
CA LYS A 21 2.18 -9.92 -16.42
C LYS A 21 3.22 -8.90 -15.92
N HIS A 22 2.91 -8.17 -14.85
CA HIS A 22 3.75 -7.11 -14.31
C HIS A 22 4.34 -7.47 -12.92
N TRP A 23 3.68 -8.40 -12.22
CA TRP A 23 3.99 -8.78 -10.84
C TRP A 23 4.11 -10.29 -10.70
N GLU A 24 5.30 -10.78 -10.36
CA GLU A 24 5.53 -12.16 -9.89
C GLU A 24 4.73 -12.38 -8.61
N ASP A 25 3.98 -13.49 -8.46
CA ASP A 25 3.13 -13.79 -7.30
C ASP A 25 2.31 -12.57 -6.81
N PRO A 26 1.38 -12.03 -7.64
CA PRO A 26 0.75 -10.73 -7.40
C PRO A 26 -0.14 -10.67 -6.16
N LEU A 27 -0.64 -11.83 -5.70
CA LEU A 27 -1.53 -11.94 -4.55
C LEU A 27 -0.77 -12.19 -3.24
N GLU A 28 0.55 -12.43 -3.31
CA GLU A 28 1.37 -12.63 -2.13
C GLU A 28 1.87 -11.29 -1.58
N PHE A 29 1.70 -11.09 -0.27
CA PHE A 29 2.30 -9.95 0.43
C PHE A 29 3.81 -10.14 0.53
N ARG A 30 4.55 -9.53 -0.41
CA ARG A 30 6.01 -9.65 -0.52
C ARG A 30 6.67 -8.28 -0.70
N PRO A 31 6.92 -7.51 0.39
CA PRO A 31 7.53 -6.17 0.34
C PRO A 31 8.92 -6.14 -0.32
N GLU A 32 9.67 -7.23 -0.24
CA GLU A 32 11.03 -7.37 -0.77
C GLU A 32 11.08 -7.22 -2.30
N ARG A 33 9.95 -7.39 -3.00
CA ARG A 33 9.86 -7.18 -4.46
C ARG A 33 10.24 -5.77 -4.89
N PHE A 34 10.14 -4.80 -3.98
CA PHE A 34 10.47 -3.40 -4.21
C PHE A 34 11.95 -3.09 -3.93
N LEU A 35 12.71 -4.04 -3.37
CA LEU A 35 14.13 -3.89 -3.05
C LEU A 35 15.06 -4.42 -4.15
N ARG A 36 14.56 -5.22 -5.09
CA ARG A 36 15.37 -5.80 -6.18
C ARG A 36 15.91 -4.71 -7.12
N GLU A 37 17.17 -4.82 -7.55
CA GLU A 37 17.87 -3.82 -8.39
C GLU A 37 17.05 -3.36 -9.61
N ASN A 38 16.39 -4.29 -10.30
CA ASN A 38 15.56 -4.00 -11.49
C ASN A 38 14.27 -3.20 -11.19
N LYS A 39 13.88 -3.09 -9.92
CA LYS A 39 12.70 -2.34 -9.43
C LYS A 39 13.06 -1.32 -8.34
N ALA A 40 14.34 -1.15 -8.02
CA ALA A 40 14.82 -0.27 -6.95
C ALA A 40 14.54 1.23 -7.21
N HIS A 41 14.30 1.59 -8.48
CA HIS A 41 13.93 2.96 -8.88
C HIS A 41 12.42 3.16 -9.02
N MET A 42 11.62 2.13 -8.76
CA MET A 42 10.16 2.23 -8.88
C MET A 42 9.60 3.04 -7.73
N ASP A 43 8.89 4.11 -8.07
CA ASP A 43 8.24 5.00 -7.12
C ASP A 43 6.72 5.03 -7.30
N VAL A 44 6.06 5.74 -6.38
CA VAL A 44 4.61 5.93 -6.37
C VAL A 44 4.18 7.29 -6.94
N ARG A 45 5.09 8.00 -7.62
CA ARG A 45 4.87 9.38 -8.11
C ARG A 45 4.30 9.43 -9.53
N GLY A 46 3.79 8.30 -10.03
CA GLY A 46 3.01 8.24 -11.27
C GLY A 46 3.83 8.10 -12.54
N GLN A 47 5.14 7.82 -12.46
CA GLN A 47 5.97 7.48 -13.64
C GLN A 47 6.02 5.97 -13.93
N HIS A 48 5.53 5.16 -12.99
CA HIS A 48 5.53 3.70 -13.07
C HIS A 48 4.09 3.19 -13.17
N PHE A 49 3.59 2.98 -14.39
CA PHE A 49 2.15 2.70 -14.60
C PHE A 49 1.66 1.37 -14.04
N GLN A 50 2.55 0.43 -13.74
CA GLN A 50 2.22 -0.78 -12.99
C GLN A 50 1.90 -0.51 -11.50
N LEU A 51 2.25 0.67 -10.96
CA LEU A 51 2.07 1.07 -9.56
C LEU A 51 1.56 2.52 -9.46
N LEU A 52 0.24 2.70 -9.39
CA LEU A 52 -0.41 4.02 -9.42
C LEU A 52 -1.28 4.33 -8.18
N PRO A 53 -0.82 4.12 -6.94
CA PRO A 53 -1.66 4.35 -5.75
C PRO A 53 -2.08 5.82 -5.59
N PHE A 54 -1.32 6.76 -6.18
CA PHE A 54 -1.61 8.19 -6.15
C PHE A 54 -1.97 8.78 -7.52
N GLY A 55 -2.22 7.94 -8.52
CA GLY A 55 -2.47 8.37 -9.89
C GLY A 55 -1.21 8.92 -10.59
N SER A 56 -1.42 9.71 -11.66
CA SER A 56 -0.34 10.26 -12.50
C SER A 56 -0.75 11.59 -13.16
N GLY A 57 0.23 12.33 -13.67
CA GLY A 57 0.06 13.56 -14.43
C GLY A 57 -0.62 14.69 -13.64
N ARG A 58 -1.31 15.60 -14.35
CA ARG A 58 -1.95 16.79 -13.76
C ARG A 58 -3.04 16.51 -12.71
N ARG A 59 -3.51 15.27 -12.61
CA ARG A 59 -4.56 14.84 -11.67
C ARG A 59 -4.03 13.83 -10.64
N GLY A 60 -2.71 13.70 -10.51
CA GLY A 60 -2.09 12.96 -9.42
C GLY A 60 -2.46 13.55 -8.05
N CYS A 61 -2.45 12.69 -7.03
CA CYS A 61 -2.82 13.09 -5.68
C CYS A 61 -1.84 14.14 -5.12
N PRO A 62 -2.30 15.35 -4.76
CA PRO A 62 -1.43 16.37 -4.17
C PRO A 62 -0.91 15.95 -2.79
N GLY A 63 -1.58 15.01 -2.12
CA GLY A 63 -1.19 14.48 -0.82
C GLY A 63 -0.11 13.39 -0.86
N THR A 64 0.47 13.06 -2.02
CA THR A 64 1.46 11.97 -2.16
C THR A 64 2.62 12.11 -1.18
N SER A 65 3.26 13.27 -1.12
CA SER A 65 4.41 13.50 -0.23
C SER A 65 4.01 13.41 1.25
N LEU A 66 2.86 13.99 1.62
CA LEU A 66 2.34 13.94 2.99
C LEU A 66 2.02 12.51 3.41
N ALA A 67 1.34 11.75 2.55
CA ALA A 67 0.99 10.35 2.81
C ALA A 67 2.25 9.51 3.03
N LEU A 68 3.29 9.69 2.22
CA LEU A 68 4.57 8.99 2.40
C LEU A 68 5.20 9.32 3.76
N GLN A 69 5.26 10.60 4.13
CA GLN A 69 5.81 11.03 5.42
C GLN A 69 5.01 10.44 6.59
N VAL A 70 3.68 10.56 6.57
CA VAL A 70 2.81 10.10 7.66
C VAL A 70 2.85 8.58 7.79
N VAL A 71 2.68 7.84 6.69
CA VAL A 71 2.61 6.36 6.74
C VAL A 71 3.95 5.77 7.15
N GLN A 72 5.06 6.24 6.56
CA GLN A 72 6.38 5.72 6.90
C GLN A 72 6.75 6.02 8.34
N THR A 73 6.54 7.25 8.82
CA THR A 73 6.85 7.65 10.20
C THR A 73 5.98 6.86 11.18
N SER A 74 4.67 6.77 10.93
CA SER A 74 3.76 6.03 11.80
C SER A 74 4.14 4.55 11.87
N LEU A 75 4.44 3.91 10.74
CA LEU A 75 4.88 2.52 10.69
C LEU A 75 6.20 2.31 11.44
N ALA A 76 7.18 3.19 11.24
CA ALA A 76 8.46 3.14 11.95
C ALA A 76 8.26 3.24 13.47
N CYS A 77 7.44 4.18 13.94
CA CYS A 77 7.10 4.31 15.36
C CYS A 77 6.40 3.06 15.90
N MET A 78 5.44 2.50 15.16
CA MET A 78 4.72 1.28 15.56
C MET A 78 5.67 0.08 15.70
N VAL A 79 6.62 -0.10 14.78
CA VAL A 79 7.61 -1.19 14.82
C VAL A 79 8.69 -0.95 15.88
N GLN A 80 9.10 0.30 16.08
CA GLN A 80 10.14 0.63 17.06
C GLN A 80 9.65 0.45 18.51
N CYS A 81 8.39 0.81 18.78
CA CYS A 81 7.87 0.85 20.14
C CYS A 81 7.17 -0.45 20.56
N PHE A 82 6.60 -1.21 19.62
CA PHE A 82 5.71 -2.32 19.96
C PHE A 82 5.97 -3.60 19.14
N GLU A 83 5.82 -4.73 19.82
CA GLU A 83 5.53 -6.01 19.20
C GLU A 83 4.01 -6.16 19.04
N TRP A 84 3.55 -6.44 17.82
CA TRP A 84 2.12 -6.48 17.51
C TRP A 84 1.61 -7.92 17.52
N ARG A 85 0.75 -8.25 18.49
CA ARG A 85 0.08 -9.55 18.52
C ARG A 85 -1.24 -9.48 17.77
N VAL A 86 -1.39 -10.37 16.80
CA VAL A 86 -2.63 -10.52 16.04
C VAL A 86 -3.42 -11.70 16.62
N THR A 87 -4.69 -11.48 16.93
CA THR A 87 -5.59 -12.57 17.32
C THR A 87 -6.23 -13.17 16.06
N GLY A 88 -5.99 -14.45 15.81
CA GLY A 88 -6.50 -15.14 14.63
C GLY A 88 -5.71 -14.85 13.34
N LYS A 89 -6.37 -15.04 12.18
CA LYS A 89 -5.77 -14.85 10.87
C LYS A 89 -6.09 -13.46 10.32
N VAL A 90 -5.15 -12.86 9.61
CA VAL A 90 -5.38 -11.62 8.87
C VAL A 90 -6.33 -11.88 7.70
N ASP A 91 -7.55 -11.35 7.80
CA ASP A 91 -8.55 -11.45 6.73
C ASP A 91 -8.57 -10.21 5.83
N MET A 92 -8.28 -10.39 4.55
CA MET A 92 -8.23 -9.32 3.56
C MET A 92 -9.46 -9.30 2.64
N GLU A 93 -10.56 -9.98 3.02
CA GLU A 93 -11.85 -9.86 2.33
C GLU A 93 -12.27 -8.39 2.22
N GLU A 94 -12.70 -8.00 1.02
CA GLU A 94 -13.03 -6.63 0.67
C GLU A 94 -14.46 -6.30 1.09
N GLY A 95 -14.61 -5.21 1.84
CA GLY A 95 -15.90 -4.67 2.22
C GLY A 95 -16.45 -3.71 1.15
N PRO A 96 -17.75 -3.39 1.19
CA PRO A 96 -18.34 -2.43 0.29
C PRO A 96 -17.79 -1.01 0.57
N GLY A 97 -17.42 -0.27 -0.48
CA GLY A 97 -16.99 1.12 -0.34
C GLY A 97 -16.27 1.68 -1.57
N LEU A 98 -15.99 2.99 -1.53
CA LEU A 98 -15.29 3.70 -2.63
C LEU A 98 -13.77 3.43 -2.63
N THR A 99 -13.18 3.08 -1.48
CA THR A 99 -11.72 3.01 -1.25
C THR A 99 -11.20 1.60 -0.97
N LEU A 100 -12.03 0.56 -1.11
CA LEU A 100 -11.74 -0.84 -0.75
C LEU A 100 -11.40 -1.04 0.75
N PRO A 101 -12.35 -0.78 1.67
CA PRO A 101 -12.16 -1.11 3.07
C PRO A 101 -12.09 -2.64 3.26
N ARG A 102 -11.57 -3.09 4.41
CA ARG A 102 -11.70 -4.49 4.82
C ARG A 102 -13.14 -4.77 5.22
N ALA A 103 -13.65 -5.95 4.86
CA ALA A 103 -14.95 -6.44 5.33
C ALA A 103 -14.93 -6.64 6.85
N HIS A 104 -13.82 -7.21 7.36
CA HIS A 104 -13.63 -7.50 8.77
C HIS A 104 -12.48 -6.67 9.34
N PRO A 105 -12.70 -5.90 10.42
CA PRO A 105 -11.64 -5.15 11.09
C PRO A 105 -10.52 -6.07 11.58
N MET A 106 -9.27 -5.62 11.42
CA MET A 106 -8.12 -6.26 12.07
C MET A 106 -8.03 -5.77 13.51
N VAL A 107 -7.97 -6.71 14.46
CA VAL A 107 -7.67 -6.39 15.86
C VAL A 107 -6.24 -6.82 16.16
N CYS A 108 -5.41 -5.84 16.52
CA CYS A 108 -4.03 -6.07 16.96
C CYS A 108 -3.85 -5.50 18.36
N VAL A 109 -3.10 -6.21 19.19
CA VAL A 109 -2.74 -5.78 20.54
C VAL A 109 -1.27 -5.35 20.53
N PRO A 110 -0.96 -4.06 20.78
CA PRO A 110 0.41 -3.60 20.93
C PRO A 110 0.96 -4.08 22.27
N VAL A 111 2.13 -4.71 22.25
CA VAL A 111 2.91 -5.08 23.43
C VAL A 111 4.18 -4.25 23.42
N ALA A 112 4.49 -3.54 24.51
CA ALA A 112 5.71 -2.75 24.59
C ALA A 112 6.93 -3.63 24.26
N ARG A 113 7.73 -3.20 23.29
CA ARG A 113 8.92 -3.97 22.86
C ARG A 113 10.05 -3.89 23.90
N LEU A 114 10.10 -2.78 24.63
CA LEU A 114 11.07 -2.52 25.69
C LEU A 114 10.29 -2.40 27.02
N ASP A 115 10.38 -3.44 27.84
CA ASP A 115 9.81 -3.45 29.20
C ASP A 115 10.71 -4.29 30.14
N PRO A 116 11.36 -3.69 31.16
CA PRO A 116 11.38 -2.25 31.43
C PRO A 116 12.11 -1.47 30.33
N PHE A 117 11.78 -0.20 30.17
CA PHE A 117 12.54 0.67 29.27
C PHE A 117 14.02 0.69 29.69
N PRO A 118 14.97 0.54 28.76
CA PRO A 118 16.39 0.64 29.09
C PRO A 118 16.67 2.02 29.68
N SER A 119 17.26 2.04 30.87
CA SER A 119 17.79 3.26 31.47
C SER A 119 18.97 3.76 30.62
N PHE A 120 18.87 5.00 30.14
CA PHE A 120 19.95 5.70 29.45
C PHE A 120 21.15 5.93 30.37
#